data_AF-A0A522G5X4-F1
#
_entry.id   AF-A0A522G5X4-F1
#
_cell.length_a   1.000
_cell.length_b   1.000
_cell.length_c   1.000
_cell.angle_alpha   90.00
_cell.angle_beta   90.00
_cell.angle_gamma   90.00
#
_symmetry.space_group_name_H-M   'P 1'
#
loop_
_entity.id
_entity.type
_entity.pdbx_description
1 polymer ?
#
loop_
_entity_poly.entity_id
_entity_poly.type
_entity_poly.pdbx_seq_one_letter_code
_entity_poly.pdbx_strand_id
1 'polypeptide(L)'
;MNLNYYYRSHWGDIGGSTGYFSTTGKTDQLLYSSRPVDGSRTGSPNSNGFIFETDYRPWEMTKISLQYVIYNKFNGAHSNYDGFGRNASDNNTLYALVWIMF
;
A
#
# COMPACT_ATOMS: atom_id res chain seq x y z
N MET A 1 7.63 -11.16 -1.01
CA MET A 1 8.11 -11.48 -2.37
C MET A 1 7.97 -10.21 -3.18
N ASN A 2 9.02 -9.79 -3.89
CA ASN A 2 9.00 -8.57 -4.70
C ASN A 2 9.47 -8.90 -6.13
N LEU A 3 8.73 -8.43 -7.13
CA LEU A 3 9.10 -8.50 -8.54
C LEU A 3 9.39 -7.09 -9.03
N ASN A 4 10.48 -6.92 -9.77
CA ASN A 4 10.91 -5.63 -10.31
C ASN A 4 11.28 -5.81 -11.78
N TYR A 5 10.92 -4.85 -12.61
CA TYR A 5 11.27 -4.84 -14.03
C TYR A 5 11.55 -3.43 -14.52
N TYR A 6 12.49 -3.31 -15.45
CA TYR A 6 12.88 -2.04 -16.08
C TYR A 6 13.06 -2.23 -17.58
N TYR A 7 12.59 -1.26 -18.35
CA TYR A 7 12.69 -1.21 -19.80
C TYR A 7 13.14 0.18 -20.24
N ARG A 8 14.16 0.22 -21.10
CA ARG A 8 14.68 1.43 -21.72
C ARG A 8 14.20 1.53 -23.16
N SER A 9 13.61 2.67 -23.50
CA SER A 9 13.08 2.99 -24.81
C SER A 9 13.69 4.29 -25.34
N HIS A 10 13.51 4.55 -26.63
CA HIS A 10 13.79 5.87 -27.22
C HIS A 10 12.88 6.97 -26.64
N TRP A 11 11.75 6.60 -26.02
CA TRP A 11 10.79 7.52 -25.39
C TRP A 11 11.02 7.72 -23.88
N GLY A 12 12.13 7.21 -23.34
CA GLY A 12 12.47 7.27 -21.92
C GLY A 12 12.51 5.89 -21.24
N ASP A 13 12.72 5.91 -19.93
CA ASP A 13 12.81 4.71 -19.11
C ASP A 13 11.51 4.44 -18.35
N ILE A 14 11.01 3.22 -18.44
CA ILE A 14 9.85 2.76 -17.68
C ILE A 14 10.30 1.64 -16.74
N GLY A 15 9.92 1.74 -15.48
CA GLY A 15 10.15 0.73 -14.47
C GLY A 15 8.88 0.43 -13.69
N GLY A 16 8.86 -0.70 -13.01
CA GLY A 16 7.77 -1.01 -12.10
C GLY A 16 8.13 -2.12 -11.14
N SER A 17 7.40 -2.15 -10.03
CA SER A 17 7.53 -3.19 -9.03
C SER A 17 6.16 -3.66 -8.53
N THR A 18 6.13 -4.90 -8.06
CA THR A 18 5.03 -5.39 -7.24
C THR A 18 5.59 -6.11 -6.03
N GLY A 19 4.99 -5.86 -4.87
CA GLY A 19 5.42 -6.43 -3.61
C GLY A 19 4.24 -6.86 -2.76
N TYR A 20 4.38 -8.00 -2.09
CA TYR A 20 3.46 -8.41 -1.03
C TYR A 20 4.03 -8.06 0.34
N PHE A 21 3.21 -7.44 1.19
CA PHE A 21 3.55 -7.16 2.57
C PHE A 21 2.65 -7.91 3.55
N SER A 22 3.19 -8.21 4.73
CA SER A 22 2.45 -8.79 5.84
C SER A 22 3.04 -8.29 7.15
N THR A 23 2.25 -7.53 7.90
CA THR A 23 2.54 -7.10 9.26
C THR A 23 1.78 -7.99 10.22
N THR A 24 2.48 -8.56 11.19
CA THR A 24 1.90 -9.45 12.20
C THR A 24 2.24 -8.98 13.60
N GLY A 25 1.33 -9.25 14.54
CA GLY A 25 1.48 -8.96 15.95
C GLY A 25 0.50 -9.76 16.79
N LYS A 26 0.65 -9.69 18.11
CA LYS A 26 -0.25 -10.36 19.06
C LYS A 26 -1.56 -9.58 19.16
N THR A 27 -2.65 -10.31 19.35
CA THR A 27 -3.95 -9.73 19.66
C THR A 27 -3.93 -9.15 21.08
N ASP A 28 -4.39 -7.91 21.21
CA ASP A 28 -4.60 -7.21 22.48
C ASP A 28 -5.81 -6.27 22.34
N GLN A 29 -6.89 -6.59 23.04
CA GLN A 29 -8.16 -5.87 22.99
C GLN A 29 -8.13 -4.52 23.70
N LEU A 30 -7.20 -4.32 24.66
CA LEU A 30 -7.06 -3.04 25.34
C LEU A 30 -6.23 -2.08 24.48
N LEU A 31 -5.14 -2.57 23.89
CA LEU A 31 -4.27 -1.78 23.04
C LEU A 31 -4.92 -1.43 21.69
N TYR A 32 -5.55 -2.40 21.04
CA TYR A 32 -6.14 -2.25 19.69
C TYR A 32 -7.67 -2.25 19.71
N SER A 33 -8.30 -1.75 20.77
CA SER A 33 -9.75 -1.76 20.93
C SER A 33 -10.48 -1.19 19.71
N SER A 34 -11.66 -1.75 19.41
CA SER A 34 -12.55 -1.28 18.34
C SER A 34 -12.84 0.22 18.44
N ARG A 35 -12.45 0.97 17.41
CA ARG A 35 -12.66 2.42 17.23
C ARG A 35 -12.73 2.73 15.73
N PRO A 36 -13.52 3.73 15.30
CA PRO A 36 -13.65 4.06 13.88
C PRO A 36 -12.29 4.37 13.25
N VAL A 37 -12.05 3.85 12.03
CA VAL A 37 -10.85 4.10 11.22
C VAL A 37 -9.57 3.41 11.72
N ASP A 38 -9.16 3.61 12.97
CA ASP A 38 -7.83 3.18 13.47
C ASP A 38 -7.86 1.95 14.39
N GLY A 39 -9.03 1.57 14.89
CA GLY A 39 -9.18 0.44 15.80
C GLY A 39 -9.17 -0.94 15.13
N SER A 40 -9.31 -1.98 15.97
CA SER A 40 -9.49 -3.37 15.54
C SER A 40 -10.62 -4.03 16.33
N ARG A 41 -11.67 -4.47 15.64
CA ARG A 41 -12.74 -5.29 16.21
C ARG A 41 -12.23 -6.62 16.75
N THR A 42 -11.16 -7.16 16.16
CA THR A 42 -10.56 -8.42 16.60
C THR A 42 -9.38 -8.21 17.55
N GLY A 43 -9.05 -6.96 17.88
CA GLY A 43 -7.91 -6.58 18.71
C GLY A 43 -6.56 -6.95 18.07
N SER A 44 -6.50 -7.19 16.76
CA SER A 44 -5.30 -7.66 16.07
C SER A 44 -4.70 -6.54 15.22
N PRO A 45 -3.37 -6.31 15.26
CA PRO A 45 -2.71 -5.33 14.40
C PRO A 45 -2.41 -5.89 12.99
N ASN A 46 -2.83 -7.13 12.70
CA ASN A 46 -2.37 -7.83 11.51
C ASN A 46 -2.92 -7.19 10.23
N SER A 47 -2.03 -6.80 9.33
CA SER A 47 -2.38 -6.21 8.03
C SER A 47 -1.56 -6.85 6.93
N ASN A 48 -2.16 -7.05 5.76
CA ASN A 48 -1.45 -7.58 4.60
C ASN A 48 -2.08 -7.11 3.29
N GLY A 49 -1.29 -7.19 2.22
CA GLY A 49 -1.68 -6.60 0.96
C GLY A 49 -0.58 -6.58 -0.07
N PHE A 50 -0.84 -5.83 -1.14
CA PHE A 50 0.08 -5.64 -2.24
C PHE A 50 0.40 -4.17 -2.44
N ILE A 51 1.61 -3.90 -2.89
CA ILE A 51 2.06 -2.60 -3.36
C ILE A 51 2.40 -2.78 -4.83
N PHE A 52 1.85 -1.91 -5.69
CA PHE A 52 2.22 -1.80 -7.09
C PHE A 52 2.86 -0.44 -7.29
N GLU A 53 3.98 -0.40 -7.99
CA GLU A 53 4.67 0.84 -8.32
C GLU A 53 4.99 0.87 -9.81
N THR A 54 4.87 2.05 -10.41
CA THR A 54 5.30 2.31 -11.78
C THR A 54 6.04 3.64 -11.82
N ASP A 55 7.18 3.63 -12.49
CA ASP A 55 8.08 4.75 -12.64
C ASP A 55 8.28 5.05 -14.12
N TYR A 56 8.25 6.33 -14.47
CA TYR A 56 8.55 6.81 -15.81
C TYR A 56 9.52 7.98 -15.77
N ARG A 57 10.60 7.90 -16.56
CA ARG A 57 11.59 8.96 -16.75
C ARG A 57 11.64 9.33 -18.23
N PRO A 58 10.91 10.36 -18.67
CA PRO A 58 10.87 10.75 -20.08
C PRO A 58 12.19 11.36 -20.56
N TRP A 59 12.91 12.05 -19.68
CA TRP A 59 14.23 12.65 -19.93
C TRP A 59 15.07 12.65 -18.65
N GLU A 60 16.37 12.94 -18.77
CA GLU A 60 17.26 13.13 -17.63
C GLU A 60 16.75 14.32 -16.81
N MET A 61 16.56 14.15 -15.49
CA MET A 61 16.05 15.15 -14.51
C MET A 61 14.54 15.14 -14.22
N THR A 62 13.72 14.33 -14.91
CA THR A 62 12.31 14.13 -14.54
C THR A 62 12.02 12.68 -14.19
N LYS A 63 11.31 12.45 -13.08
CA LYS A 63 10.73 11.17 -12.71
C LYS A 63 9.27 11.35 -12.32
N ILE A 64 8.39 10.54 -12.89
CA ILE A 64 6.99 10.40 -12.50
C ILE A 64 6.84 9.02 -11.88
N SER A 65 6.24 8.95 -10.70
CA SER A 65 6.00 7.70 -9.97
C SER A 65 4.52 7.60 -9.59
N LEU A 66 3.95 6.41 -9.78
CA LEU A 66 2.63 6.04 -9.26
C LEU A 66 2.78 4.82 -8.39
N GLN A 67 2.21 4.85 -7.18
CA GLN A 67 2.18 3.72 -6.26
C GLN A 67 0.76 3.46 -5.78
N TYR A 68 0.29 2.22 -5.87
CA TYR A 68 -1.02 1.81 -5.38
C TYR A 68 -0.88 0.71 -4.32
N VAL A 69 -1.37 0.98 -3.12
CA VAL A 69 -1.40 0.05 -2.00
C VAL A 69 -2.80 -0.54 -1.88
N ILE A 70 -2.88 -1.87 -1.95
CA ILE A 70 -4.12 -2.64 -1.78
C ILE A 70 -4.04 -3.41 -0.47
N TYR A 71 -5.03 -3.24 0.39
CA TYR A 71 -5.17 -4.01 1.62
C TYR A 71 -6.14 -5.16 1.40
N ASN A 72 -5.63 -6.39 1.52
CA ASN A 72 -6.48 -7.57 1.64
C ASN A 72 -7.05 -7.61 3.06
N LYS A 73 -6.18 -7.45 4.06
CA LYS A 73 -6.52 -7.42 5.48
C LYS A 73 -5.96 -6.14 6.11
N PHE A 74 -6.76 -5.49 6.95
CA PHE A 74 -6.33 -4.34 7.74
C PHE A 74 -6.78 -4.56 9.18
N ASN A 75 -5.90 -4.29 10.15
CA ASN A 75 -6.18 -4.43 11.58
C ASN A 75 -6.97 -5.71 11.95
N GLY A 76 -6.52 -6.84 11.41
CA GLY A 76 -7.01 -8.17 11.77
C GLY A 76 -8.13 -8.74 10.90
N ALA A 77 -8.79 -7.95 10.03
CA ALA A 77 -9.93 -8.44 9.25
C ALA A 77 -9.97 -7.91 7.80
N HIS A 78 -10.69 -8.65 6.94
CA HIS A 78 -10.98 -8.26 5.55
C HIS A 78 -12.18 -7.30 5.48
N SER A 79 -13.21 -7.56 6.28
CA SER A 79 -14.43 -6.77 6.35
C SER A 79 -14.76 -6.32 7.77
N ASN A 80 -15.38 -5.14 7.87
CA ASN A 80 -15.75 -4.50 9.13
C ASN A 80 -14.63 -4.63 10.18
N TYR A 81 -13.41 -4.20 9.82
CA TYR A 81 -12.22 -4.44 10.65
C TYR A 81 -12.24 -3.60 11.92
N ASP A 82 -12.86 -2.42 11.87
CA ASP A 82 -12.94 -1.50 13.00
C ASP A 82 -14.17 -1.75 13.88
N GLY A 83 -15.19 -2.44 13.36
CA GLY A 83 -16.48 -2.65 14.02
C GLY A 83 -17.53 -1.58 13.69
N PHE A 84 -17.19 -0.61 12.83
CA PHE A 84 -18.01 0.53 12.44
C PHE A 84 -18.32 0.55 10.94
N GLY A 85 -18.13 -0.58 10.25
CA GLY A 85 -18.52 -0.79 8.87
C GLY A 85 -17.40 -0.65 7.84
N ARG A 86 -16.16 -0.32 8.25
CA ARG A 86 -15.05 -0.18 7.29
C ARG A 86 -14.43 -1.52 6.91
N ASN A 87 -14.24 -1.74 5.62
CA ASN A 87 -13.53 -2.89 5.08
C ASN A 87 -12.05 -2.56 4.87
N ALA A 88 -11.21 -3.59 4.73
CA ALA A 88 -9.77 -3.39 4.50
C ALA A 88 -9.51 -2.54 3.24
N SER A 89 -10.31 -2.76 2.20
CA SER A 89 -10.25 -2.01 0.92
C SER A 89 -10.48 -0.51 1.06
N ASP A 90 -11.17 -0.06 2.11
CA ASP A 90 -11.44 1.36 2.34
C ASP A 90 -10.18 2.14 2.73
N ASN A 91 -9.06 1.44 2.95
CA ASN A 91 -7.74 2.00 3.21
C ASN A 91 -6.78 1.89 2.01
N ASN A 92 -7.26 1.40 0.86
CA ASN A 92 -6.45 1.39 -0.37
C ASN A 92 -6.00 2.83 -0.71
N THR A 93 -4.74 2.99 -1.06
CA THR A 93 -4.14 4.33 -1.24
C THR A 93 -3.44 4.42 -2.57
N LEU A 94 -3.72 5.48 -3.33
CA LEU A 94 -2.99 5.85 -4.54
C LEU A 94 -2.09 7.05 -4.23
N TYR A 95 -0.80 6.89 -4.51
CA TYR A 95 0.21 7.90 -4.37
C TYR A 95 0.78 8.26 -5.74
N ALA A 96 0.95 9.55 -5.99
CA ALA A 96 1.56 10.07 -7.20
C ALA A 96 2.68 11.04 -6.82
N LEU A 97 3.82 10.92 -7.50
CA LEU A 97 4.98 11.78 -7.30
C LEU A 97 5.53 12.24 -8.63
N VAL A 98 5.90 13.51 -8.68
CA VAL A 98 6.67 14.11 -9.77
C VAL A 98 7.93 14.71 -9.15
N TRP A 99 9.08 14.23 -9.60
CA TRP A 99 10.39 14.77 -9.26
C TRP A 99 10.97 15.48 -10.48
N ILE A 100 11.44 16.71 -10.25
CA ILE A 100 12.03 17.58 -11.25
C ILE A 100 13.31 18.17 -10.64
N MET A 101 14.42 18.03 -11.34
CA MET A 101 15.67 18.75 -11.05
C MET A 101 15.74 20.01 -11.91
N PHE A 102 16.19 21.14 -11.32
CA PHE A 102 16.34 22.44 -11.97
C PHE A 102 17.66 23.12 -11.56
#